data_AF-A0AAJ1V484-F1
#
_entry.id   AF-A0AAJ1V484-F1
#
_cell.length_a   1.000
_cell.length_b   1.000
_cell.length_c   1.000
_cell.angle_alpha   90.00
_cell.angle_beta   90.00
_cell.angle_gamma   90.00
#
_symmetry.space_group_name_H-M   'P 1'
#
loop_
_entity.id
_entity.type
_entity.pdbx_description
1 polymer ?
#
loop_
_entity_poly.entity_id
_entity_poly.type
_entity_poly.pdbx_seq_one_letter_code
_entity_poly.pdbx_strand_id
1 'polypeptide(L)'
;FIPLSYYKNRDYACFFSANSAQKPALYDTADATANSRINARLPYIFLLSRIAHYLKMIQRENIGTTKDRRLLELELNTWVRSLVTEMTDPG
;
A
#
# COMPACT_ATOMS: atom_id res chain seq x y z
N PHE A 1 13.96 -3.84 -12.20
CA PHE A 1 13.58 -3.19 -13.47
C PHE A 1 12.11 -3.43 -13.75
N ILE A 2 11.51 -2.59 -14.60
CA ILE A 2 10.09 -2.64 -15.00
C ILE A 2 10.08 -2.79 -16.53
N PRO A 3 10.12 -4.03 -17.06
CA PRO A 3 10.24 -4.25 -18.49
C PRO A 3 8.89 -4.05 -19.19
N LEU A 4 8.89 -3.30 -20.29
CA LEU A 4 7.75 -3.22 -21.21
C LEU A 4 7.83 -4.39 -22.19
N SER A 5 6.93 -5.34 -22.07
CA SER A 5 6.91 -6.55 -22.90
C SER A 5 5.90 -6.41 -24.04
N TYR A 6 6.38 -6.48 -25.27
CA TYR A 6 5.53 -6.53 -26.47
C TYR A 6 4.82 -7.89 -26.59
N TYR A 7 3.54 -7.86 -26.96
CA TYR A 7 2.74 -9.07 -27.14
C TYR A 7 2.74 -9.49 -28.62
N LYS A 8 3.40 -10.61 -28.93
CA LYS A 8 3.57 -11.07 -30.32
C LYS A 8 2.20 -11.28 -30.99
N ASN A 9 2.06 -10.79 -32.22
CA ASN A 9 0.83 -10.84 -33.03
C ASN A 9 -0.34 -10.02 -32.45
N ARG A 10 -0.03 -9.02 -31.61
CA ARG A 10 -0.97 -8.03 -31.08
C ARG A 10 -0.31 -6.65 -31.15
N ASP A 11 -1.11 -5.60 -31.07
CA ASP A 11 -0.72 -4.20 -31.14
C ASP A 11 -0.52 -3.54 -29.76
N TYR A 12 -0.34 -4.34 -28.70
CA TYR A 12 -0.15 -3.83 -27.34
C TYR A 12 1.11 -4.40 -26.65
N ALA A 13 1.52 -3.71 -25.59
CA ALA A 13 2.59 -4.11 -24.70
C ALA A 13 2.12 -3.99 -23.24
N CYS A 14 2.74 -4.75 -22.33
CA CYS A 14 2.32 -4.82 -20.93
C CYS A 14 3.53 -4.78 -19.99
N PHE A 15 3.33 -4.19 -18.81
CA PHE A 15 4.20 -4.34 -17.66
C PHE A 15 3.70 -5.48 -16.77
N PHE A 16 4.37 -6.62 -16.80
CA PHE A 16 3.99 -7.77 -15.95
C PHE A 16 4.44 -7.64 -14.49
N SER A 17 5.40 -6.76 -14.23
CA SER A 17 5.88 -6.52 -12.87
C SER A 17 6.32 -5.06 -12.74
N ALA A 18 6.11 -4.51 -11.55
CA ALA A 18 6.51 -3.16 -11.17
C ALA A 18 7.29 -3.21 -9.85
N ASN A 19 8.50 -3.77 -9.90
CA ASN A 19 9.41 -3.79 -8.76
C ASN A 19 10.21 -2.48 -8.70
N SER A 20 10.48 -2.01 -7.48
CA SER A 20 11.40 -0.89 -7.25
C SER A 20 12.85 -1.31 -7.52
N ALA A 21 13.79 -0.38 -7.34
CA ALA A 21 15.22 -0.69 -7.42
C ALA A 21 15.77 -1.40 -6.16
N GLN A 22 14.98 -1.49 -5.09
CA GLN A 22 15.39 -2.12 -3.84
C GLN A 22 15.52 -3.64 -4.00
N LYS A 23 16.63 -4.21 -3.53
CA LYS A 23 16.78 -5.65 -3.37
C LYS A 23 16.13 -6.09 -2.05
N PRO A 24 15.11 -6.97 -2.05
CA PRO A 24 14.52 -7.50 -0.83
C PRO A 24 15.56 -8.23 0.02
N ALA A 25 15.66 -7.89 1.30
CA ALA A 25 16.46 -8.62 2.27
C ALA A 25 15.82 -9.99 2.58
N LEU A 26 16.67 -10.99 2.81
CA LEU A 26 16.30 -12.29 3.35
C LEU A 26 16.43 -12.24 4.87
N TYR A 27 15.47 -12.82 5.57
CA TYR A 27 15.40 -12.89 7.01
C TYR A 27 15.22 -14.34 7.46
N ASP A 28 15.50 -14.62 8.73
CA ASP A 28 15.38 -15.97 9.31
C ASP A 28 13.93 -16.48 9.33
N THR A 29 12.96 -15.57 9.47
CA THR A 29 11.54 -15.90 9.42
C THR A 29 10.98 -15.69 8.02
N ALA A 30 10.14 -16.65 7.59
CA ALA A 30 9.48 -16.59 6.29
C ALA A 30 8.61 -15.33 6.15
N ASP A 31 7.92 -14.91 7.21
CA ASP A 31 7.06 -13.73 7.22
C ASP A 31 7.84 -12.43 7.00
N ALA A 32 8.99 -12.27 7.65
CA ALA A 32 9.83 -11.09 7.45
C ALA A 32 10.38 -11.04 6.02
N THR A 33 10.76 -12.19 5.46
CA THR A 33 11.18 -12.29 4.06
C THR A 33 10.02 -11.96 3.10
N ALA A 34 8.81 -12.42 3.39
CA ALA A 34 7.62 -12.09 2.59
C ALA A 34 7.31 -10.59 2.63
N ASN A 35 7.34 -9.97 3.81
CA ASN A 35 7.13 -8.53 3.99
C ASN A 35 8.17 -7.70 3.22
N SER A 36 9.44 -8.11 3.27
CA SER A 36 10.52 -7.52 2.48
C SER A 36 10.25 -7.53 0.98
N ARG A 37 9.70 -8.64 0.46
CA ARG A 37 9.33 -8.77 -0.97
C ARG A 37 8.14 -7.88 -1.33
N ILE A 38 7.17 -7.72 -0.45
CA ILE A 38 6.02 -6.82 -0.65
C ILE A 38 6.51 -5.36 -0.69
N ASN A 39 7.35 -4.97 0.26
CA ASN A 39 7.89 -3.60 0.37
C ASN A 39 8.74 -3.18 -0.84
N ALA A 40 9.31 -4.13 -1.58
CA ALA A 40 10.08 -3.82 -2.80
C ALA A 40 9.20 -3.62 -4.05
N ARG A 41 7.88 -3.80 -3.98
CA ARG A 41 6.97 -3.65 -5.14
C ARG A 41 6.31 -2.27 -5.13
N LEU A 42 6.44 -1.54 -6.24
CA LEU A 42 5.92 -0.18 -6.38
C LEU A 42 4.39 -0.07 -6.19
N PRO A 43 3.55 -1.01 -6.67
CA PRO A 43 2.10 -0.92 -6.45
C PRO A 43 1.73 -0.79 -4.96
N TYR A 44 2.40 -1.55 -4.08
CA TYR A 44 2.17 -1.47 -2.64
C TYR A 44 2.79 -0.22 -2.01
N ILE A 45 3.96 0.21 -2.49
CA ILE A 45 4.57 1.47 -2.05
C ILE A 45 3.62 2.65 -2.36
N PHE A 46 3.08 2.74 -3.58
CA PHE A 46 2.18 3.82 -3.96
C PHE A 46 0.87 3.81 -3.17
N LEU A 47 0.31 2.63 -2.89
CA LEU A 47 -0.84 2.49 -2.00
C LEU A 47 -0.55 3.07 -0.61
N LEU A 48 0.57 2.66 0.00
CA LEU A 48 0.99 3.15 1.32
C LEU A 48 1.26 4.67 1.30
N SER A 49 1.91 5.20 0.24
CA SER A 49 2.15 6.63 0.10
C SER A 49 0.85 7.43 0.08
N ARG A 50 -0.20 6.95 -0.61
CA ARG A 50 -1.51 7.59 -0.61
C ARG A 50 -2.16 7.59 0.77
N ILE A 51 -2.10 6.46 1.48
CA ILE A 51 -2.60 6.36 2.87
C ILE A 51 -1.84 7.34 3.77
N ALA A 52 -0.51 7.42 3.65
CA ALA A 52 0.31 8.35 4.43
C ALA A 52 -0.04 9.82 4.15
N HIS A 53 -0.28 10.18 2.88
CA HIS A 53 -0.74 11.52 2.51
C HIS A 53 -2.09 11.87 3.15
N TYR A 54 -3.06 10.95 3.11
CA TYR A 54 -4.35 11.17 3.76
C TYR A 54 -4.23 11.27 5.27
N LEU A 55 -3.45 10.39 5.89
CA LEU A 55 -3.23 10.42 7.33
C LEU A 55 -2.59 11.74 7.76
N LYS A 56 -1.63 12.27 6.99
CA LYS A 56 -1.02 13.57 7.25
C LYS A 56 -2.05 14.70 7.21
N MET A 57 -2.95 14.70 6.24
CA MET A 57 -4.02 15.71 6.11
C MET A 57 -5.02 15.61 7.26
N ILE A 58 -5.57 14.42 7.53
CA ILE A 58 -6.52 14.17 8.62
C ILE A 58 -5.93 14.62 9.95
N GLN A 59 -4.69 14.22 10.26
CA GLN A 59 -4.09 14.59 11.54
C GLN A 59 -3.78 16.09 11.62
N ARG A 60 -3.39 16.72 10.50
CA ARG A 60 -3.16 18.17 10.46
C ARG A 60 -4.42 18.97 10.77
N GLU A 61 -5.57 18.56 10.25
CA GLU A 61 -6.86 19.22 10.51
C GLU A 61 -7.33 19.04 11.96
N ASN A 62 -6.91 17.96 12.61
CA ASN A 62 -7.28 17.66 14.00
C ASN A 62 -6.36 18.29 15.05
N ILE A 63 -5.29 18.99 14.64
CA ILE A 63 -4.40 19.70 15.58
C ILE A 63 -5.21 20.78 16.31
N GLY A 64 -5.15 20.77 17.65
CA GLY A 64 -5.86 21.73 18.51
C GLY A 64 -7.25 21.28 18.93
N THR A 65 -7.73 20.12 18.47
CA THR A 65 -8.96 19.50 18.98
C THR A 65 -8.68 18.65 20.22
N THR A 66 -9.59 18.67 21.19
CA THR A 66 -9.47 17.83 22.39
C THR A 66 -9.96 16.41 22.06
N LYS A 67 -9.04 15.53 21.65
CA LYS A 67 -9.34 14.12 21.39
C LYS A 67 -8.66 13.21 22.40
N ASP A 68 -9.43 12.33 23.01
CA ASP A 68 -8.92 11.25 23.85
C ASP A 68 -8.37 10.09 23.00
N ARG A 69 -7.49 9.26 23.57
CA ARG A 69 -6.87 8.09 22.92
C ARG A 69 -7.93 7.21 22.25
N ARG A 70 -9.04 6.95 22.95
CA ARG A 70 -10.11 6.08 22.47
C ARG A 70 -10.83 6.69 21.26
N LEU A 71 -10.99 8.01 21.24
CA LEU A 71 -11.65 8.70 20.14
C LEU A 71 -10.79 8.64 18.87
N LEU A 72 -9.48 8.88 19.00
CA LEU A 72 -8.53 8.75 17.89
C LEU A 72 -8.50 7.34 17.30
N GLU A 73 -8.51 6.32 18.17
CA GLU A 73 -8.56 4.92 17.75
C GLU A 73 -9.85 4.62 16.96
N LEU A 74 -11.00 5.10 17.44
CA LEU A 74 -12.28 4.94 16.74
C LEU A 74 -12.29 5.62 15.37
N GLU A 75 -11.90 6.90 15.31
CA GLU A 75 -11.90 7.68 14.07
C GLU A 75 -10.98 7.06 12.99
N LEU A 76 -9.76 6.68 13.39
CA LEU A 76 -8.82 6.06 12.46
C LEU A 76 -9.29 4.68 11.99
N ASN A 77 -9.85 3.87 12.88
CA ASN A 77 -10.43 2.58 12.48
C ASN A 77 -11.63 2.75 11.55
N THR A 78 -12.53 3.68 11.82
CA THR A 78 -13.67 3.99 10.94
C THR A 78 -13.19 4.47 9.57
N TRP A 79 -12.18 5.35 9.53
CA TRP A 79 -11.60 5.82 8.28
C TRP A 79 -10.96 4.68 7.48
N VAL A 80 -10.09 3.87 8.09
CA VAL A 80 -9.42 2.75 7.39
C VAL A 80 -10.43 1.72 6.89
N ARG A 81 -11.49 1.42 7.65
CA ARG A 81 -12.57 0.51 7.22
C ARG A 81 -13.26 0.96 5.94
N SER A 82 -13.34 2.27 5.66
CA SER A 82 -13.89 2.76 4.39
C SER A 82 -13.03 2.43 3.17
N LEU A 83 -11.77 2.06 3.38
CA LEU A 83 -10.79 1.73 2.34
C LEU A 83 -10.53 0.22 2.20
N VAL A 84 -11.13 -0.59 3.07
CA VAL A 84 -10.88 -2.04 3.14
C VAL A 84 -12.19 -2.78 2.87
N THR A 85 -12.12 -3.81 2.03
CA THR A 85 -13.20 -4.77 1.85
C THR A 85 -12.78 -6.12 2.43
N GLU A 86 -13.67 -6.72 3.21
CA GLU A 86 -13.49 -8.07 3.76
C GLU A 86 -14.05 -9.15 2.82
N MET A 87 -14.75 -8.74 1.75
CA MET A 87 -15.26 -9.68 0.74
C MET A 87 -14.08 -10.32 0.00
N THR A 88 -14.11 -11.65 -0.12
CA THR A 88 -13.04 -12.41 -0.78
C THR A 88 -13.03 -12.25 -2.30
N ASP A 89 -14.15 -11.86 -2.90
CA ASP A 89 -14.28 -11.59 -4.34
C ASP A 89 -15.18 -10.36 -4.58
N PRO A 90 -14.66 -9.15 -4.39
CA PRO A 90 -15.36 -7.92 -4.72
C PRO A 90 -15.22 -7.68 -6.24
N GLY A 91 -16.35 -7.78 -6.95
CA GLY A 91 -16.44 -7.54 -8.40
C GLY A 91 -16.31 -6.08 -8.81
#